data_AF-A0A1E5QET8-F1
#
_entry.id   AF-A0A1E5QET8-F1
#
_cell.length_a   1.000
_cell.length_b   1.000
_cell.length_c   1.000
_cell.angle_alpha   90.00
_cell.angle_beta   90.00
_cell.angle_gamma   90.00
#
_symmetry.space_group_name_H-M   'P 1'
#
loop_
_entity.id
_entity.type
_entity.pdbx_description
1 polymer ?
#
loop_
_entity_poly.entity_id
_entity_poly.type
_entity_poly.pdbx_seq_one_letter_code
_entity_poly.pdbx_strand_id
1 'polypeptide(L)'
;MVYGSLRVPFTRYTLVDEDSLLDQIELVQFNLPKAFDQAVQVVEQRDEIILAAKEYAQELILAAEQQAADILDEMTLVQQAKLEAQQIRHRVQQECDAAKASTLAEIERIQEMAQQELEDMRRAAIQECEAMQQEADDYADGVLREMEDRLTEMLRVIRNGRQQLYTEEIPAVNPKPTNNRNANSNRGSEGARR
;
A
#
# COMPACT_ATOMS: atom_id res chain seq x y z
N MET A 1 39.05 -42.90 -89.70
CA MET A 1 39.82 -41.93 -90.53
C MET A 1 39.50 -42.19 -92.01
N VAL A 2 38.77 -41.32 -92.69
CA VAL A 2 38.52 -41.41 -94.17
C VAL A 2 39.27 -40.29 -94.91
N TYR A 3 40.07 -39.50 -94.19
CA TYR A 3 40.76 -38.32 -94.72
C TYR A 3 42.01 -38.64 -95.57
N GLY A 4 42.34 -39.93 -95.79
CA GLY A 4 43.55 -40.35 -96.53
C GLY A 4 43.33 -41.41 -97.62
N SER A 5 42.08 -41.72 -98.00
CA SER A 5 41.80 -42.78 -98.98
C SER A 5 41.91 -42.32 -100.43
N LEU A 6 42.43 -43.20 -101.30
CA LEU A 6 42.70 -42.93 -102.71
C LEU A 6 41.36 -42.78 -103.45
N ARG A 7 41.04 -41.55 -103.87
CA ARG A 7 39.81 -41.25 -104.61
C ARG A 7 39.99 -41.64 -106.08
N VAL A 8 39.09 -42.47 -106.61
CA VAL A 8 39.20 -42.95 -107.99
C VAL A 8 38.75 -41.84 -108.95
N PRO A 9 39.63 -41.30 -109.81
CA PRO A 9 39.27 -40.18 -110.69
C PRO A 9 38.17 -40.58 -111.68
N PHE A 10 37.26 -39.64 -111.98
CA PHE A 10 36.04 -39.79 -112.80
C PHE A 10 34.88 -40.60 -112.20
N THR A 11 34.99 -41.11 -110.96
CA THR A 11 33.84 -41.70 -110.26
C THR A 11 33.66 -41.06 -108.89
N ARG A 12 32.46 -41.15 -108.30
CA ARG A 12 32.22 -40.67 -106.93
C ARG A 12 32.68 -41.69 -105.87
N TYR A 13 33.33 -42.77 -106.27
CA TYR A 13 33.76 -43.86 -105.38
C TYR A 13 35.17 -43.60 -104.86
N THR A 14 35.35 -43.86 -103.57
CA THR A 14 36.63 -43.74 -102.87
C THR A 14 37.08 -45.14 -102.48
N LEU A 15 38.30 -45.52 -102.85
CA LEU A 15 38.85 -46.82 -102.52
C LEU A 15 39.26 -46.81 -101.05
N VAL A 16 38.56 -47.59 -100.21
CA VAL A 16 38.87 -47.71 -98.79
C VAL A 16 39.30 -49.13 -98.53
N ASP A 17 40.35 -49.28 -97.72
CA ASP A 17 40.87 -50.55 -97.29
C ASP A 17 39.82 -51.29 -96.44
N GLU A 18 39.35 -52.44 -96.93
CA GLU A 18 38.29 -53.24 -96.32
C GLU A 18 38.70 -53.68 -94.91
N ASP A 19 39.94 -54.13 -94.74
CA ASP A 19 40.48 -54.60 -93.46
C ASP A 19 40.51 -53.46 -92.42
N SER A 20 41.03 -52.28 -92.80
CA SER A 20 41.07 -51.11 -91.89
C SER A 20 39.68 -50.55 -91.54
N LEU A 21 38.69 -50.72 -92.41
CA LEU A 21 37.31 -50.28 -92.18
C LEU A 21 36.57 -51.27 -91.27
N LEU A 22 36.77 -52.58 -91.46
CA LEU A 22 36.28 -53.64 -90.58
C LEU A 22 36.85 -53.51 -89.17
N ASP A 23 38.17 -53.27 -89.04
CA ASP A 23 38.80 -53.02 -87.73
C ASP A 23 38.19 -51.80 -87.01
N GLN A 24 37.87 -50.73 -87.75
CA GLN A 24 37.21 -49.55 -87.19
C GLN A 24 35.77 -49.84 -86.77
N ILE A 25 35.03 -50.68 -87.52
CA ILE A 25 33.68 -51.11 -87.17
C ILE A 25 33.71 -52.06 -85.96
N GLU A 26 34.64 -53.01 -85.90
CA GLU A 26 34.84 -53.89 -84.74
C GLU A 26 35.22 -53.09 -83.49
N LEU A 27 36.09 -52.09 -83.61
CA LEU A 27 36.45 -51.21 -82.50
C LEU A 27 35.24 -50.42 -81.98
N VAL A 28 34.37 -49.94 -82.87
CA VAL A 28 33.13 -49.27 -82.52
C VAL A 28 32.13 -50.26 -81.89
N GLN A 29 32.02 -51.47 -82.44
CA GLN A 29 31.14 -52.52 -81.92
C GLN A 29 31.60 -53.06 -80.56
N PHE A 30 32.90 -53.05 -80.27
CA PHE A 30 33.46 -53.44 -78.99
C PHE A 30 33.27 -52.37 -77.89
N ASN A 31 33.35 -51.10 -78.26
CA ASN A 31 33.28 -49.98 -77.31
C ASN A 31 31.86 -49.40 -77.13
N LEU A 32 30.97 -49.48 -78.13
CA LEU A 32 29.58 -49.01 -78.03
C LEU A 32 28.79 -49.63 -76.88
N PRO A 33 28.81 -50.97 -76.68
CA PRO A 33 28.07 -51.60 -75.59
C PRO A 33 28.49 -51.06 -74.23
N LYS A 34 29.80 -50.95 -74.00
CA LYS A 34 30.36 -50.41 -72.75
C LYS A 34 29.98 -48.95 -72.53
N ALA A 35 29.93 -48.15 -73.59
CA ALA A 35 29.51 -46.75 -73.51
C ALA A 35 28.01 -46.62 -73.17
N PHE A 36 27.16 -47.51 -73.69
CA PHE A 36 25.75 -47.56 -73.31
C PHE A 36 25.55 -48.02 -71.86
N ASP A 37 26.27 -49.04 -71.41
CA ASP A 37 26.22 -49.49 -70.01
C ASP A 37 26.61 -48.36 -69.04
N GLN A 38 27.66 -47.61 -69.38
CA GLN A 38 28.06 -46.42 -68.62
C GLN A 38 26.98 -45.34 -68.63
N ALA A 39 26.35 -45.07 -69.78
CA ALA A 39 25.28 -44.08 -69.87
C ALA A 39 24.07 -44.47 -69.01
N VAL A 40 23.69 -45.75 -69.00
CA VAL A 40 22.61 -46.27 -68.15
C VAL A 40 22.96 -46.11 -66.67
N GLN A 41 24.17 -46.49 -66.25
CA GLN A 41 24.62 -46.29 -64.87
C GLN A 41 24.58 -44.81 -64.44
N VAL A 42 25.00 -43.89 -65.31
CA VAL A 42 24.96 -42.45 -65.01
C VAL A 42 23.52 -41.96 -64.83
N VAL A 43 22.57 -42.46 -65.63
CA VAL A 43 21.15 -42.12 -65.50
C VAL A 43 20.57 -42.68 -64.20
N GLU A 44 20.86 -43.94 -63.87
CA GLU A 44 20.41 -44.56 -62.62
C GLU A 44 20.98 -43.82 -61.40
N GLN A 45 22.28 -43.54 -61.36
CA GLN A 45 22.92 -42.77 -60.30
C GLN A 45 22.35 -41.35 -60.17
N ARG A 46 22.08 -40.69 -61.30
CA ARG A 46 21.43 -39.37 -61.28
C ARG A 46 20.05 -39.45 -60.65
N ASP A 47 19.26 -40.45 -61.02
CA ASP A 47 17.90 -40.60 -60.51
C ASP A 47 17.89 -40.93 -59.02
N GLU A 48 18.85 -41.74 -58.54
CA GLU A 48 19.10 -41.95 -57.10
C GLU A 48 19.45 -40.65 -56.37
N ILE A 49 20.38 -39.85 -56.90
CA ILE A 49 20.76 -38.56 -56.29
C ILE A 49 19.56 -37.62 -56.23
N ILE A 50 18.75 -37.56 -57.30
CA ILE A 50 17.55 -36.72 -57.33
C ILE A 50 16.54 -37.19 -56.28
N LEU A 51 16.35 -38.51 -56.13
CA LEU A 51 15.46 -39.05 -55.12
C LEU A 51 15.94 -38.71 -53.70
N ALA A 52 17.21 -38.96 -53.41
CA ALA A 52 17.81 -38.64 -52.11
C ALA A 52 17.75 -37.13 -51.81
N ALA A 53 18.01 -36.28 -52.80
CA ALA A 53 17.89 -34.83 -52.64
C ALA A 53 16.45 -34.38 -52.37
N LYS A 54 15.45 -35.04 -52.98
CA LYS A 54 14.03 -34.77 -52.74
C LYS A 54 13.61 -35.18 -51.34
N GLU A 55 14.01 -36.37 -50.88
CA GLU A 55 13.73 -36.85 -49.52
C GLU A 55 14.36 -35.92 -48.49
N TYR A 56 15.64 -35.56 -48.67
CA TYR A 56 16.32 -34.62 -47.79
C TYR A 56 15.65 -33.24 -47.77
N ALA A 57 15.25 -32.72 -48.93
CA ALA A 57 14.53 -31.45 -49.01
C ALA A 57 13.18 -31.52 -48.29
N GLN A 58 12.45 -32.63 -48.40
CA GLN A 58 11.18 -32.83 -47.69
C GLN A 58 11.40 -32.91 -46.17
N GLU A 59 12.40 -33.65 -45.71
CA GLU A 59 12.75 -33.73 -44.29
C GLU A 59 13.12 -32.34 -43.74
N LEU A 60 13.91 -31.57 -44.49
CA LEU A 60 14.31 -30.22 -44.11
C LEU A 60 13.11 -29.26 -44.01
N ILE A 61 12.16 -29.34 -44.95
CA ILE A 61 10.94 -28.53 -44.90
C ILE A 61 10.11 -28.90 -43.67
N LEU A 62 9.91 -30.19 -43.41
CA LEU A 62 9.16 -30.65 -42.23
C LEU A 62 9.81 -30.21 -40.92
N ALA A 63 11.14 -30.29 -40.83
CA ALA A 63 11.88 -29.83 -39.66
C ALA A 63 11.74 -28.30 -39.47
N ALA A 64 11.83 -27.53 -40.56
CA ALA A 64 11.66 -26.07 -40.51
C ALA A 64 10.24 -25.66 -40.13
N GLU A 65 9.22 -26.34 -40.66
CA GLU A 65 7.81 -26.09 -40.31
C GLU A 65 7.53 -26.40 -38.83
N GLN A 66 8.07 -27.50 -38.31
CA GLN A 66 7.94 -27.86 -36.90
C GLN A 66 8.61 -26.82 -35.99
N GLN A 67 9.85 -26.42 -36.29
CA GLN A 67 10.54 -25.37 -35.53
C GLN A 67 9.79 -24.03 -35.58
N ALA A 68 9.22 -23.67 -36.73
CA ALA A 68 8.42 -22.46 -36.85
C ALA A 68 7.15 -22.52 -36.00
N ALA A 69 6.49 -23.68 -35.92
CA ALA A 69 5.35 -23.89 -35.06
C ALA A 69 5.73 -23.74 -33.58
N ASP A 70 6.83 -24.36 -33.14
CA ASP A 70 7.31 -24.27 -31.76
C ASP A 70 7.61 -22.80 -31.35
N ILE A 71 8.28 -22.04 -32.22
CA ILE A 71 8.60 -20.63 -31.97
C ILE A 71 7.33 -19.78 -31.85
N LEU A 72 6.32 -20.04 -32.68
CA LEU A 72 5.04 -19.32 -32.60
C LEU A 72 4.31 -19.64 -31.29
N ASP A 73 4.29 -20.90 -30.88
CA ASP A 73 3.68 -21.31 -29.62
C ASP A 73 4.39 -20.64 -28.43
N GLU A 74 5.72 -20.63 -28.40
CA GLU A 74 6.49 -19.89 -27.39
C GLU A 74 6.14 -18.39 -27.39
N MET A 75 6.02 -17.77 -28.57
CA MET A 75 5.66 -16.35 -28.69
C MET A 75 4.26 -16.08 -28.13
N THR A 76 3.28 -16.94 -28.40
CA THR A 76 1.92 -16.81 -27.84
C THR A 76 1.93 -16.93 -26.32
N LEU A 77 2.68 -17.88 -25.76
CA LEU A 77 2.82 -18.06 -24.33
C LEU A 77 3.44 -16.82 -23.67
N VAL A 78 4.50 -16.27 -24.26
CA VAL A 78 5.16 -15.05 -23.76
C VAL A 78 4.22 -13.85 -23.80
N GLN A 79 3.42 -13.70 -24.87
CA GLN A 79 2.43 -12.63 -24.97
C GLN A 79 1.34 -12.77 -23.91
N GLN A 80 0.81 -13.98 -23.72
CA GLN A 80 -0.19 -14.25 -22.70
C GLN A 80 0.35 -13.98 -21.29
N ALA A 81 1.52 -14.51 -20.97
CA ALA A 81 2.17 -14.28 -19.67
C ALA A 81 2.41 -12.79 -19.42
N LYS A 82 2.77 -12.02 -20.46
CA LYS A 82 2.94 -10.56 -20.36
C LYS A 82 1.61 -9.85 -20.07
N LEU A 83 0.53 -10.26 -20.73
CA LEU A 83 -0.81 -9.69 -20.49
C LEU A 83 -1.27 -9.96 -19.05
N GLU A 84 -1.13 -11.20 -18.60
CA GLU A 84 -1.47 -11.61 -17.22
C GLU A 84 -0.62 -10.85 -16.19
N ALA A 85 0.69 -10.74 -16.41
CA ALA A 85 1.58 -9.97 -15.54
C ALA A 85 1.18 -8.49 -15.48
N GLN A 86 0.76 -7.89 -16.61
CA GLN A 86 0.23 -6.52 -16.63
C GLN A 86 -1.07 -6.39 -15.84
N GLN A 87 -1.99 -7.35 -15.97
CA GLN A 87 -3.24 -7.37 -15.20
C GLN A 87 -2.97 -7.51 -13.70
N ILE A 88 -2.09 -8.42 -13.31
CA ILE A 88 -1.68 -8.61 -11.90
C ILE A 88 -1.08 -7.31 -11.36
N ARG A 89 -0.15 -6.68 -12.09
CA ARG A 89 0.44 -5.40 -11.67
C ARG A 89 -0.60 -4.31 -11.49
N HIS A 90 -1.54 -4.19 -12.42
CA HIS A 90 -2.61 -3.20 -12.33
C HIS A 90 -3.50 -3.46 -11.11
N ARG A 91 -3.90 -4.72 -10.90
CA ARG A 91 -4.70 -5.14 -9.75
C ARG A 91 -4.00 -4.83 -8.42
N VAL A 92 -2.73 -5.23 -8.30
CA VAL A 92 -1.93 -4.98 -7.09
C VAL A 92 -1.77 -3.48 -6.85
N GLN A 93 -1.56 -2.69 -7.90
CA GLN A 93 -1.48 -1.23 -7.76
C GLN A 93 -2.78 -0.65 -7.21
N GLN A 94 -3.92 -1.04 -7.77
CA GLN A 94 -5.24 -0.60 -7.29
C GLN A 94 -5.51 -1.02 -5.85
N GLU A 95 -5.18 -2.27 -5.50
CA GLU A 95 -5.34 -2.78 -4.13
C GLU A 95 -4.43 -2.04 -3.14
N CYS A 96 -3.18 -1.77 -3.51
CA CYS A 96 -2.27 -0.96 -2.71
C CYS A 96 -2.77 0.46 -2.50
N ASP A 97 -3.28 1.11 -3.54
CA ASP A 97 -3.79 2.48 -3.45
C ASP A 97 -5.07 2.53 -2.61
N ALA A 98 -5.97 1.55 -2.76
CA ALA A 98 -7.15 1.41 -1.93
C ALA A 98 -6.81 1.14 -0.46
N ALA A 99 -5.85 0.25 -0.18
CA ALA A 99 -5.39 -0.03 1.16
C ALA A 99 -4.78 1.21 1.82
N LYS A 100 -3.94 1.96 1.11
CA LYS A 100 -3.38 3.24 1.59
C LYS A 100 -4.48 4.23 1.92
N ALA A 101 -5.44 4.43 1.01
CA ALA A 101 -6.56 5.35 1.25
C ALA A 101 -7.37 4.95 2.48
N SER A 102 -7.66 3.65 2.65
CA SER A 102 -8.34 3.12 3.84
C SER A 102 -7.54 3.38 5.12
N THR A 103 -6.23 3.12 5.11
CA THR A 103 -5.38 3.38 6.29
C THR A 103 -5.28 4.85 6.65
N LEU A 104 -5.24 5.75 5.66
CA LEU A 104 -5.21 7.18 5.91
C LEU A 104 -6.53 7.65 6.53
N ALA A 105 -7.67 7.19 6.00
CA ALA A 105 -8.98 7.50 6.57
C ALA A 105 -9.13 6.98 8.01
N GLU A 106 -8.59 5.79 8.31
CA GLU A 106 -8.62 5.26 9.68
C GLU A 106 -7.72 6.05 10.63
N ILE A 107 -6.53 6.46 10.17
CA ILE A 107 -5.63 7.32 10.97
C ILE A 107 -6.31 8.66 11.27
N GLU A 108 -6.94 9.29 10.27
CA GLU A 108 -7.68 10.54 10.44
C GLU A 108 -8.81 10.36 11.48
N ARG A 109 -9.59 9.28 11.37
CA ARG A 109 -10.66 8.97 12.33
C ARG A 109 -10.14 8.80 13.75
N ILE A 110 -9.05 8.04 13.93
CA ILE A 110 -8.45 7.83 15.26
C ILE A 110 -7.92 9.15 15.81
N GLN A 111 -7.32 10.01 14.96
CA GLN A 111 -6.85 11.33 15.40
C GLN A 111 -8.00 12.22 15.86
N GLU A 112 -9.10 12.28 15.12
CA GLU A 112 -10.29 13.04 15.50
C GLU A 112 -10.87 12.55 16.83
N MET A 113 -11.00 11.23 17.00
CA MET A 113 -11.47 10.63 18.25
C MET A 113 -10.55 10.96 19.42
N ALA A 114 -9.23 10.78 19.25
CA ALA A 114 -8.26 11.06 20.29
C ALA A 114 -8.25 12.56 20.66
N GLN A 115 -8.41 13.47 19.70
CA GLN A 115 -8.53 14.89 19.96
C GLN A 115 -9.78 15.20 20.77
N GLN A 116 -10.92 14.62 20.41
CA GLN A 116 -12.17 14.82 21.12
C GLN A 116 -12.09 14.27 22.56
N GLU A 117 -11.55 13.07 22.75
CA GLU A 117 -11.33 12.49 24.08
C GLU A 117 -10.40 13.34 24.94
N LEU A 118 -9.33 13.89 24.36
CA LEU A 118 -8.42 14.81 25.06
C LEU A 118 -9.13 16.11 25.46
N GLU A 119 -9.96 16.67 24.59
CA GLU A 119 -10.76 17.85 24.93
C GLU A 119 -11.74 17.58 26.06
N ASP A 120 -12.43 16.45 26.01
CA ASP A 120 -13.40 16.06 27.04
C ASP A 120 -12.71 15.81 28.38
N MET A 121 -11.59 15.10 28.39
CA MET A 121 -10.77 14.88 29.59
C MET A 121 -10.26 16.21 30.16
N ARG A 122 -9.81 17.13 29.29
CA ARG A 122 -9.36 18.46 29.72
C ARG A 122 -10.50 19.26 30.35
N ARG A 123 -11.69 19.24 29.74
CA ARG A 123 -12.87 19.93 30.29
C ARG A 123 -13.28 19.35 31.64
N ALA A 124 -13.32 18.03 31.75
CA ALA A 124 -13.62 17.36 33.02
C ALA A 124 -12.62 17.74 34.11
N ALA A 125 -11.31 17.70 33.82
CA ALA A 125 -10.27 18.06 34.78
C ALA A 125 -10.39 19.53 35.25
N ILE A 126 -10.70 20.46 34.34
CA ILE A 126 -10.93 21.86 34.72
C ILE A 126 -12.13 21.99 35.66
N GLN A 127 -13.25 21.33 35.34
CA GLN A 127 -14.45 21.35 36.18
C GLN A 127 -14.19 20.74 37.56
N GLU A 128 -13.45 19.64 37.62
CA GLU A 128 -13.06 19.01 38.89
C GLU A 128 -12.15 19.93 39.73
N CYS A 129 -11.18 20.60 39.11
CA CYS A 129 -10.35 21.58 39.80
C CYS A 129 -11.15 22.76 40.33
N GLU A 130 -12.08 23.30 39.53
CA GLU A 130 -12.97 24.40 39.95
C GLU A 130 -13.87 23.98 41.12
N ALA A 131 -14.44 22.78 41.06
CA ALA A 131 -15.27 22.24 42.14
C ALA A 131 -14.46 22.03 43.42
N MET A 132 -13.25 21.47 43.32
CA MET A 132 -12.38 21.25 44.48
C MET A 132 -11.91 22.58 45.11
N GLN A 133 -11.66 23.61 44.30
CA GLN A 133 -11.33 24.94 44.81
C GLN A 133 -12.50 25.55 45.58
N GLN A 134 -13.71 25.50 45.02
CA GLN A 134 -14.90 25.99 45.69
C GLN A 134 -15.17 25.25 47.01
N GLU A 135 -15.06 23.92 47.01
CA GLU A 135 -15.24 23.11 48.22
C GLU A 135 -14.19 23.45 49.29
N ALA A 136 -12.94 23.67 48.88
CA ALA A 136 -11.87 24.06 49.80
C ALA A 136 -12.07 25.46 50.39
N ASP A 137 -12.53 26.42 49.57
CA ASP A 137 -12.87 27.78 50.01
C ASP A 137 -14.04 27.76 51.00
N ASP A 138 -15.12 27.04 50.67
CA ASP A 138 -16.30 26.87 51.54
C ASP A 138 -15.91 26.21 52.88
N TYR A 139 -15.04 25.20 52.84
CA TYR A 139 -14.51 24.56 54.04
C TYR A 139 -13.67 25.51 54.88
N ALA A 140 -12.77 26.28 54.26
CA ALA A 140 -11.95 27.26 54.94
C ALA A 140 -12.80 28.33 55.63
N ASP A 141 -13.79 28.88 54.94
CA ASP A 141 -14.75 29.84 55.50
C ASP A 141 -15.55 29.23 56.66
N GLY A 142 -15.98 27.97 56.54
CA GLY A 142 -16.65 27.25 57.62
C GLY A 142 -15.79 27.11 58.88
N VAL A 143 -14.54 26.69 58.72
CA VAL A 143 -13.58 26.55 59.83
C VAL A 143 -13.27 27.90 60.46
N LEU A 144 -13.03 28.93 59.66
CA LEU A 144 -12.75 30.28 60.15
C LEU A 144 -13.94 30.86 60.92
N ARG A 145 -15.16 30.65 60.43
CA ARG A 145 -16.39 31.07 61.12
C ARG A 145 -16.59 30.35 62.45
N GLU A 146 -16.31 29.04 62.50
CA GLU A 146 -16.37 28.29 63.76
C GLU A 146 -15.33 28.81 64.77
N MET A 147 -14.12 29.14 64.32
CA MET A 147 -13.11 29.74 65.17
C MET A 147 -13.53 31.13 65.68
N GLU A 148 -14.14 31.96 64.82
CA GLU A 148 -14.69 33.26 65.20
C GLU A 148 -15.76 33.15 66.29
N ASP A 149 -16.70 32.22 66.13
CA ASP A 149 -17.77 31.98 67.10
C ASP A 149 -17.20 31.55 68.47
N ARG A 150 -16.23 30.63 68.47
CA ARG A 150 -15.56 30.16 69.70
C ARG A 150 -14.79 31.29 70.39
N LEU A 151 -14.05 32.10 69.64
CA LEU A 151 -13.32 33.25 70.18
C LEU A 151 -14.29 34.29 70.76
N THR A 152 -15.41 34.55 70.09
CA THR A 152 -16.45 35.46 70.55
C THR A 152 -17.06 35.00 71.87
N GLU A 153 -17.35 33.71 72.01
CA GLU A 153 -17.88 33.14 73.25
C GLU A 153 -16.86 33.22 74.39
N MET A 154 -15.59 32.89 74.14
CA MET A 154 -14.52 33.05 75.13
C MET A 154 -14.37 34.52 75.58
N LEU A 155 -14.42 35.47 74.64
CA LEU A 155 -14.39 36.90 74.96
C LEU A 155 -15.60 37.32 75.80
N ARG A 156 -16.78 36.76 75.55
CA ARG A 156 -17.98 36.98 76.36
C ARG A 156 -17.79 36.49 77.79
N VAL A 157 -17.26 35.28 77.97
CA VAL A 157 -16.93 34.72 79.28
C VAL A 157 -15.93 35.60 80.03
N ILE A 158 -14.85 36.04 79.37
CA ILE A 158 -13.84 36.93 79.97
C ILE A 158 -14.46 38.28 80.37
N ARG A 159 -15.28 38.89 79.52
CA ARG A 159 -15.97 40.15 79.83
C ARG A 159 -16.87 40.02 81.06
N ASN A 160 -17.64 38.93 81.14
CA ASN A 160 -18.50 38.63 82.27
C ASN A 160 -17.69 38.39 83.55
N GLY A 161 -16.63 37.57 83.50
CA GLY A 161 -15.76 37.31 84.66
C GLY A 161 -15.06 38.58 85.16
N ARG A 162 -14.62 39.46 84.25
CA ARG A 162 -14.05 40.77 84.62
C ARG A 162 -15.08 41.68 85.29
N GLN A 163 -16.34 41.70 84.84
CA GLN A 163 -17.40 42.49 85.48
C GLN A 163 -17.73 42.02 86.90
N GLN A 164 -17.62 40.71 87.17
CA GLN A 164 -17.81 40.15 88.50
C GLN A 164 -16.72 40.63 89.47
N LEU A 165 -15.46 40.68 89.03
CA LEU A 165 -14.36 41.21 89.85
C LEU A 165 -14.56 42.69 90.23
N TYR A 166 -15.10 43.52 89.33
CA TYR A 166 -15.46 44.91 89.66
C TYR A 166 -16.67 45.03 90.60
N THR A 167 -17.50 44.01 90.71
CA THR A 167 -18.68 43.99 91.61
C THR A 167 -18.29 43.61 93.04
N GLU A 168 -17.23 42.81 93.23
CA GLU A 168 -16.74 42.43 94.57
C GLU A 168 -15.95 43.54 95.29
N GLU A 169 -15.48 44.59 94.61
CA GLU A 169 -14.70 45.68 95.21
C GLU A 169 -15.50 46.83 95.85
N ILE A 170 -16.84 46.74 95.98
CA ILE A 170 -17.64 47.81 96.60
C ILE A 170 -18.30 47.33 97.91
N PRO A 171 -17.77 47.67 99.11
CA PRO A 171 -18.50 47.48 100.35
C PRO A 171 -19.55 48.58 100.51
N ALA A 172 -20.80 48.17 100.64
CA ALA A 172 -21.93 49.06 100.89
C ALA A 172 -21.83 49.75 102.27
N VAL A 173 -21.52 51.05 102.29
CA VAL A 173 -21.78 51.93 103.44
C VAL A 173 -23.11 52.65 103.20
N ASN A 174 -24.06 52.36 104.07
CA ASN A 174 -25.40 52.93 104.09
C ASN A 174 -25.39 54.27 104.84
N PRO A 175 -26.15 55.29 104.39
CA PRO A 175 -27.05 55.94 105.35
C PRO A 175 -28.43 56.32 104.79
N LYS A 176 -29.44 56.15 105.65
CA LYS A 176 -30.79 56.77 105.62
C LYS A 176 -30.77 58.12 106.38
N PRO A 177 -31.85 58.92 106.40
CA PRO A 177 -32.87 59.27 105.38
C PRO A 177 -33.13 60.81 105.37
N THR A 178 -34.30 61.26 104.89
CA THR A 178 -34.93 62.62 104.97
C THR A 178 -34.44 63.64 103.91
N ASN A 179 -35.26 64.49 103.29
CA ASN A 179 -36.68 64.78 103.26
C ASN A 179 -36.86 65.86 102.14
N ASN A 180 -38.06 65.93 101.57
CA ASN A 180 -38.73 67.19 101.20
C ASN A 180 -38.84 67.63 99.72
N ARG A 181 -40.08 67.50 99.24
CA ARG A 181 -40.94 68.47 98.51
C ARG A 181 -40.61 68.92 97.08
N ASN A 182 -41.65 68.72 96.25
CA ASN A 182 -42.17 69.59 95.18
C ASN A 182 -41.25 69.79 93.97
N ALA A 183 -41.69 69.86 92.71
CA ALA A 183 -42.97 70.19 92.11
C ALA A 183 -43.03 69.46 90.75
N ASN A 184 -44.10 68.73 90.44
CA ASN A 184 -45.21 69.21 89.62
C ASN A 184 -44.80 69.68 88.20
N SER A 185 -45.07 68.86 87.19
CA SER A 185 -46.00 69.12 86.09
C SER A 185 -45.58 68.26 84.87
N ASN A 186 -46.43 67.32 84.42
CA ASN A 186 -47.47 67.54 83.40
C ASN A 186 -46.82 67.73 82.01
N ARG A 187 -47.18 67.08 80.90
CA ARG A 187 -48.24 66.15 80.51
C ARG A 187 -47.98 65.83 79.02
N GLY A 188 -48.58 64.76 78.50
CA GLY A 188 -48.79 64.53 77.06
C GLY A 188 -47.91 63.41 76.52
N SER A 189 -48.37 62.17 76.28
CA SER A 189 -49.53 61.74 75.45
C SER A 189 -49.38 62.33 74.04
N GLU A 190 -49.49 61.63 72.93
CA GLU A 190 -49.96 60.32 72.49
C GLU A 190 -49.15 60.03 71.20
N GLY A 191 -48.95 58.81 70.71
CA GLY A 191 -49.96 57.87 70.24
C GLY A 191 -49.28 57.00 69.18
N ALA A 192 -49.36 55.68 69.33
CA ALA A 192 -50.25 54.84 68.52
C ALA A 192 -49.67 54.57 67.10
N ARG A 193 -49.01 53.42 66.94
CA ARG A 193 -49.64 52.18 66.42
C ARG A 193 -50.10 52.32 64.97
N ARG A 194 -49.35 51.74 64.04
CA ARG A 194 -49.65 50.46 63.38
C ARG A 194 -48.53 50.10 62.42
#